data_AF-A0A821CRF3-F1
#
_entry.id   AF-A0A821CRF3-F1
#
_cell.length_a   1.000
_cell.length_b   1.000
_cell.length_c   1.000
_cell.angle_alpha   90.00
_cell.angle_beta   90.00
_cell.angle_gamma   90.00
#
_symmetry.space_group_name_H-M   'P 1'
#
loop_
_entity.id
_entity.type
_entity.pdbx_description
1 polymer ?
#
loop_
_entity_poly.entity_id
_entity_poly.type
_entity_poly.pdbx_seq_one_letter_code
_entity_poly.pdbx_strand_id
1 'polypeptide(L)'
;LVAGGQVSNISNSNNSVNPGWRTALLHMVYSQGWLDTTSEADQKYVAQQVSNRAEILNRLSISSQGSCYANEADPYEMDWQIKFFGTQAIYDRLKSIKQNVDPDGLFVCQGCVGSDDWTSDLNCPKTSNSRKFNLSIFLLVMEILAILI
;
A
#
# COMPACT_ATOMS: atom_id res chain seq x y z
N LEU A 1 12.75 -6.46 21.06
CA LEU A 1 12.46 -5.06 20.66
C LEU A 1 13.19 -4.79 19.36
N VAL A 2 12.47 -4.36 18.32
CA VAL A 2 13.02 -4.17 16.95
C VAL A 2 13.12 -2.70 16.53
N ALA A 3 12.65 -1.75 17.35
CA ALA A 3 12.78 -0.30 17.16
C ALA A 3 13.83 0.31 18.12
N GLY A 4 14.03 1.63 18.06
CA GLY A 4 15.01 2.35 18.89
C GLY A 4 16.46 2.17 18.43
N GLY A 5 17.41 2.76 19.17
CA GLY A 5 18.84 2.63 18.89
C GLY A 5 19.20 3.06 17.46
N GLN A 6 19.86 2.19 16.69
CA GLN A 6 20.23 2.49 15.31
C GLN A 6 19.03 2.65 14.36
N VAL A 7 17.87 2.06 14.67
CA VAL A 7 16.66 2.25 13.85
C VAL A 7 16.13 3.68 13.97
N SER A 8 16.33 4.33 15.12
CA SER A 8 16.00 5.75 15.33
C SER A 8 16.99 6.71 14.69
N ASN A 9 18.15 6.23 14.23
CA ASN A 9 19.16 7.06 13.59
C ASN A 9 18.74 7.41 12.15
N ILE A 10 18.51 8.69 11.90
CA ILE A 10 18.11 9.20 10.58
C ILE A 10 19.29 9.69 9.73
N SER A 11 20.53 9.65 10.24
CA SER A 11 21.70 10.07 9.47
C SER A 11 21.89 9.15 8.25
N ASN A 12 21.95 9.75 7.05
CA ASN A 12 22.18 9.05 5.78
C ASN A 12 21.13 7.99 5.39
N SER A 13 19.90 8.04 5.89
CA SER A 13 18.88 7.06 5.51
C SER A 13 18.26 7.39 4.14
N ASN A 14 18.76 6.74 3.07
CA ASN A 14 18.11 6.70 1.77
C ASN A 14 17.29 5.42 1.63
N ASN A 15 16.17 5.33 2.34
CA ASN A 15 15.26 4.18 2.29
C ASN A 15 13.79 4.62 2.45
N SER A 16 12.89 3.66 2.24
CA SER A 16 11.43 3.85 2.31
C SER A 16 10.82 3.32 3.61
N VAL A 17 11.61 3.13 4.67
CA VAL A 17 11.10 2.65 5.95
C VAL A 17 10.16 3.71 6.53
N ASN A 18 8.97 3.31 6.96
CA ASN A 18 7.99 4.20 7.56
C ASN A 18 8.63 5.05 8.68
N PRO A 19 8.51 6.40 8.65
CA PRO A 19 9.09 7.27 9.68
C PRO A 19 8.64 6.96 11.11
N GLY A 20 7.48 6.32 11.32
CA GLY A 20 7.03 5.86 12.63
C GLY A 20 8.05 4.98 13.35
N TRP A 21 8.87 4.22 12.61
CA TRP A 21 9.96 3.43 13.18
C TRP A 21 11.04 4.26 13.89
N ARG A 22 11.18 5.56 13.55
CA ARG A 22 12.22 6.42 14.14
C ARG A 22 11.90 6.80 15.58
N THR A 23 10.62 6.89 15.92
CA THR A 23 10.13 7.32 17.24
C THR A 23 9.41 6.20 18.00
N ALA A 24 9.19 5.04 17.38
CA ALA A 24 8.54 3.90 18.03
C ALA A 24 9.34 3.42 19.26
N LEU A 25 8.65 3.40 20.40
CA LEU A 25 9.17 2.81 21.64
C LEU A 25 8.80 1.33 21.76
N LEU A 26 7.68 0.94 21.17
CA LEU A 26 7.10 -0.40 21.23
C LEU A 26 6.65 -0.81 19.83
N HIS A 27 6.81 -2.09 19.53
CA HIS A 27 6.18 -2.76 18.40
C HIS A 27 5.22 -3.79 18.97
N MET A 28 3.91 -3.56 18.79
CA MET A 28 2.85 -4.39 19.36
C MET A 28 2.13 -5.12 18.24
N VAL A 29 1.98 -6.43 18.41
CA VAL A 29 1.26 -7.30 17.50
C VAL A 29 0.16 -7.99 18.28
N TYR A 30 -1.04 -8.02 17.71
CA TYR A 30 -2.16 -8.78 18.23
C TYR A 30 -2.57 -9.83 17.22
N SER A 31 -2.59 -11.09 17.64
CA SER A 31 -2.96 -12.21 16.78
C SER A 31 -3.90 -13.17 17.52
N GLN A 32 -4.74 -13.84 16.74
CA GLN A 32 -5.51 -15.00 17.19
C GLN A 32 -5.31 -16.10 16.17
N GLY A 33 -5.03 -17.31 16.66
CA GLY A 33 -4.99 -18.51 15.84
C GLY A 33 -6.33 -19.25 15.84
N TRP A 34 -6.45 -20.18 14.92
CA TRP A 34 -7.52 -21.19 14.87
C TRP A 34 -6.91 -22.55 14.55
N LEU A 35 -7.69 -23.62 14.69
CA LEU A 35 -7.28 -24.97 14.32
C LEU A 35 -7.57 -25.21 12.83
N ASP A 36 -6.85 -26.14 12.20
CA ASP A 36 -7.10 -26.53 10.80
C ASP A 36 -8.51 -27.09 10.59
N THR A 37 -9.15 -27.58 11.65
CA THR A 37 -10.52 -28.10 11.65
C THR A 37 -11.58 -27.02 11.89
N THR A 38 -11.20 -25.77 12.11
CA THR A 38 -12.14 -24.67 12.37
C THR A 38 -12.93 -24.35 11.09
N SER A 39 -14.24 -24.15 11.22
CA SER A 39 -15.12 -23.85 10.08
C SER A 39 -14.76 -22.51 9.42
N GLU A 40 -15.02 -22.35 8.12
CA GLU A 40 -14.76 -21.07 7.42
C GLU A 40 -15.53 -19.90 8.06
N ALA A 41 -16.75 -20.14 8.54
CA ALA A 41 -17.56 -19.12 9.22
C ALA A 41 -16.88 -18.64 10.51
N ASP A 42 -16.34 -19.57 11.30
CA ASP A 42 -15.62 -19.22 12.53
C ASP A 42 -14.27 -18.57 12.24
N GLN A 43 -13.56 -18.99 11.18
CA GLN A 43 -12.32 -18.32 10.74
C GLN A 43 -12.59 -16.85 10.37
N LYS A 44 -13.66 -16.59 9.59
CA LYS A 44 -14.08 -15.21 9.25
C LYS A 44 -14.46 -14.42 10.50
N TYR A 45 -15.16 -15.03 11.45
CA TYR A 45 -15.48 -14.40 12.71
C TYR A 45 -14.21 -14.02 13.49
N VAL A 46 -13.25 -14.93 13.64
CA VAL A 46 -11.98 -14.66 14.31
C VAL A 46 -11.20 -13.56 13.61
N ALA A 47 -11.11 -13.58 12.27
CA ALA A 47 -10.46 -12.54 11.47
C ALA A 47 -11.09 -11.16 11.75
N GLN A 48 -12.42 -11.06 11.72
CA GLN A 48 -13.13 -9.81 12.04
C GLN A 48 -12.85 -9.33 13.47
N GLN A 49 -12.75 -10.24 14.44
CA GLN A 49 -12.39 -9.86 15.82
C GLN A 49 -10.96 -9.32 15.91
N VAL A 50 -10.01 -9.87 15.15
CA VAL A 50 -8.65 -9.35 15.06
C VAL A 50 -8.66 -7.94 14.46
N SER A 51 -9.37 -7.71 13.35
CA SER A 51 -9.53 -6.39 12.72
C SER A 51 -10.08 -5.35 13.70
N ASN A 52 -11.15 -5.68 14.41
CA ASN A 52 -11.77 -4.78 15.39
C ASN A 52 -10.82 -4.44 16.55
N ARG A 53 -9.98 -5.40 16.98
CA ARG A 53 -9.01 -5.19 18.06
C ARG A 53 -7.78 -4.41 17.60
N ALA A 54 -7.37 -4.55 16.34
CA ALA A 54 -6.30 -3.75 15.75
C ALA A 54 -6.63 -2.24 15.77
N GLU A 55 -7.90 -1.88 15.56
CA GLU A 55 -8.36 -0.49 15.68
C GLU A 55 -8.12 0.10 17.09
N ILE A 56 -8.32 -0.72 18.14
CA ILE A 56 -8.04 -0.29 19.52
C ILE A 56 -6.55 0.03 19.68
N LEU A 57 -5.65 -0.79 19.14
CA LEU A 57 -4.21 -0.54 19.17
C LEU A 57 -3.84 0.74 18.40
N ASN A 58 -4.45 0.96 17.23
CA ASN A 58 -4.25 2.17 16.45
C ASN A 58 -4.63 3.43 17.25
N ARG A 59 -5.70 3.39 18.04
CA ARG A 59 -6.13 4.51 18.90
C ARG A 59 -5.21 4.79 20.10
N LEU A 60 -4.39 3.81 20.49
CA LEU A 60 -3.37 3.97 21.53
C LEU A 60 -2.06 4.58 21.00
N SER A 61 -1.92 4.68 19.67
CA SER A 61 -0.75 5.31 19.06
C SER A 61 -0.68 6.81 19.41
N ILE A 62 0.51 7.27 19.79
CA ILE A 62 0.80 8.69 20.03
C ILE A 62 0.94 9.45 18.70
N SER A 63 1.18 8.76 17.57
CA SER A 63 1.23 9.41 16.27
C SER A 63 -0.19 9.74 15.79
N SER A 64 -0.45 11.00 15.48
CA SER A 64 -1.75 11.47 14.98
C SER A 64 -2.15 10.84 13.64
N GLN A 65 -1.22 10.20 12.94
CA GLN A 65 -1.42 9.55 11.64
C GLN A 65 -1.47 8.00 11.74
N GLY A 66 -1.16 7.42 12.91
CA GLY A 66 -0.99 5.96 13.06
C GLY A 66 0.25 5.42 12.34
N SER A 67 0.73 4.25 12.74
CA SER A 67 1.81 3.52 12.04
C SER A 67 1.64 2.03 12.27
N CYS A 68 1.73 1.24 11.22
CA CYS A 68 1.54 -0.20 11.25
C CYS A 68 2.63 -0.89 10.42
N TYR A 69 3.10 -2.04 10.87
CA TYR A 69 4.10 -2.81 10.16
C TYR A 69 3.42 -3.71 9.13
N ALA A 70 3.54 -3.35 7.85
CA ALA A 70 2.84 -4.00 6.74
C ALA A 70 2.99 -5.54 6.68
N ASN A 71 4.13 -6.07 7.15
CA ASN A 71 4.40 -7.51 7.11
C ASN A 71 3.64 -8.31 8.19
N GLU A 72 3.08 -7.65 9.20
CA GLU A 72 2.35 -8.25 10.33
C GLU A 72 1.01 -7.53 10.58
N ALA A 73 0.41 -7.00 9.51
CA ALA A 73 -0.80 -6.19 9.56
C ALA A 73 -2.06 -6.97 9.16
N ASP A 74 -3.22 -6.40 9.47
CA ASP A 74 -4.49 -6.82 8.92
C ASP A 74 -4.53 -6.55 7.39
N PRO A 75 -4.85 -7.53 6.53
CA PRO A 75 -5.04 -7.31 5.10
C PRO A 75 -6.07 -6.25 4.73
N TYR A 76 -6.99 -5.92 5.65
CA TYR A 76 -8.06 -4.92 5.48
C TYR A 76 -7.82 -3.65 6.28
N GLU A 77 -6.57 -3.37 6.68
CA GLU A 77 -6.19 -2.16 7.40
C GLU A 77 -6.69 -0.90 6.66
N MET A 78 -7.49 -0.08 7.37
CA MET A 78 -7.93 1.21 6.84
C MET A 78 -6.77 2.20 6.80
N ASP A 79 -6.74 3.08 5.79
CA ASP A 79 -5.66 4.05 5.57
C ASP A 79 -4.26 3.41 5.49
N TRP A 80 -4.20 2.17 4.97
CA TRP A 80 -2.98 1.39 4.88
C TRP A 80 -1.84 2.12 4.15
N GLN A 81 -2.14 2.98 3.18
CA GLN A 81 -1.13 3.77 2.46
C GLN A 81 -0.29 4.61 3.43
N ILE A 82 -0.95 5.25 4.39
CA ILE A 82 -0.33 6.09 5.40
C ILE A 82 0.26 5.22 6.50
N LYS A 83 -0.52 4.26 7.02
CA LYS A 83 -0.07 3.42 8.13
C LYS A 83 1.14 2.57 7.79
N PHE A 84 1.25 2.06 6.56
CA PHE A 84 2.35 1.21 6.13
C PHE A 84 3.55 2.02 5.62
N PHE A 85 3.32 3.09 4.85
CA PHE A 85 4.40 3.78 4.13
C PHE A 85 4.75 5.16 4.68
N GLY A 86 3.94 5.74 5.58
CA GLY A 86 4.20 7.01 6.24
C GLY A 86 3.24 8.10 5.78
N THR A 87 3.73 9.16 5.16
CA THR A 87 2.87 10.25 4.69
C THR A 87 2.33 9.98 3.29
N GLN A 88 1.24 10.65 2.90
CA GLN A 88 0.74 10.60 1.53
C GLN A 88 1.83 10.96 0.50
N ALA A 89 2.68 11.96 0.80
CA ALA A 89 3.79 12.34 -0.07
C ALA A 89 4.84 11.23 -0.26
N ILE A 90 5.10 10.43 0.78
CA ILE A 90 5.97 9.26 0.67
C ILE A 90 5.29 8.18 -0.17
N TYR A 91 4.00 7.92 0.08
CA TYR A 91 3.23 6.95 -0.71
C TYR A 91 3.20 7.31 -2.20
N ASP A 92 2.90 8.56 -2.54
CA ASP A 92 2.86 9.05 -3.93
C ASP A 92 4.23 8.93 -4.61
N ARG A 93 5.32 9.21 -3.87
CA ARG A 93 6.68 8.98 -4.36
C ARG A 93 6.92 7.50 -4.66
N LEU A 94 6.55 6.60 -3.75
CA LEU A 94 6.69 5.15 -3.99
C LEU A 94 5.83 4.69 -5.17
N LYS A 95 4.61 5.22 -5.31
CA LYS A 95 3.71 4.93 -6.42
C LYS A 95 4.28 5.39 -7.76
N SER A 96 4.93 6.56 -7.81
CA SER A 96 5.63 7.02 -9.02
C SER A 96 6.80 6.09 -9.41
N ILE A 97 7.56 5.59 -8.42
CA ILE A 97 8.64 4.63 -8.67
C ILE A 97 8.06 3.31 -9.20
N LYS A 98 6.97 2.84 -8.59
CA LYS A 98 6.25 1.63 -9.02
C LYS A 98 5.77 1.76 -10.47
N GLN A 99 5.18 2.88 -10.85
CA GLN A 99 4.74 3.13 -12.24
C GLN A 99 5.90 3.17 -13.24
N ASN A 100 7.08 3.65 -12.83
CA ASN A 100 8.26 3.65 -13.69
C ASN A 100 8.86 2.25 -13.87
N VAL A 101 8.82 1.41 -12.83
CA VAL A 101 9.45 0.07 -12.82
C VAL A 101 8.49 -1.03 -13.30
N ASP A 102 7.19 -0.88 -13.05
CA ASP A 102 6.13 -1.82 -13.41
C ASP A 102 4.90 -1.07 -13.97
N PRO A 103 5.03 -0.48 -15.18
CA PRO A 103 3.97 0.34 -15.80
C PRO A 103 2.73 -0.46 -16.21
N ASP A 104 2.89 -1.75 -16.52
CA ASP A 104 1.81 -2.65 -16.90
C ASP A 104 1.12 -3.28 -15.68
N GLY A 105 1.70 -3.09 -14.49
CA GLY A 105 1.16 -3.59 -13.22
C GLY A 105 1.14 -5.12 -13.15
N LEU A 106 2.24 -5.76 -13.54
CA LEU A 106 2.42 -7.21 -13.44
C LEU A 106 2.46 -7.70 -11.99
N PHE A 107 2.99 -6.88 -11.08
CA PHE A 107 3.14 -7.24 -9.66
C PHE A 107 2.15 -6.47 -8.79
N VAL A 108 1.03 -7.11 -8.45
CA VAL A 108 -0.03 -6.54 -7.60
C VAL A 108 -0.26 -7.42 -6.39
N CYS A 109 -0.45 -6.81 -5.22
CA CYS A 109 -0.78 -7.50 -3.98
C CYS A 109 -1.62 -6.61 -3.06
N GLN A 110 -2.35 -7.23 -2.13
CA GLN A 110 -3.22 -6.53 -1.18
C GLN A 110 -2.37 -5.63 -0.28
N GLY A 111 -2.70 -4.33 -0.21
CA GLY A 111 -1.98 -3.36 0.62
C GLY A 111 -0.59 -2.98 0.10
N CYS A 112 -0.25 -3.36 -1.13
CA CYS A 112 1.01 -3.00 -1.78
C CYS A 112 0.91 -1.66 -2.50
N VAL A 113 2.03 -0.95 -2.64
CA VAL A 113 2.09 0.33 -3.36
C VAL A 113 1.46 0.20 -4.76
N GLY A 114 0.44 1.02 -5.03
CA GLY A 114 -0.30 1.04 -6.30
C GLY A 114 -1.48 0.06 -6.37
N SER A 115 -1.72 -0.78 -5.38
CA SER A 115 -2.88 -1.69 -5.37
C SER A 115 -4.22 -0.94 -5.28
N ASP A 116 -4.20 0.34 -4.87
CA ASP A 116 -5.35 1.23 -4.88
C ASP A 116 -5.85 1.56 -6.29
N ASP A 117 -5.04 1.33 -7.33
CA ASP A 117 -5.45 1.46 -8.74
C ASP A 117 -6.21 0.23 -9.26
N TRP A 118 -6.40 -0.81 -8.44
CA TRP A 118 -7.02 -2.08 -8.81
C TRP A 118 -8.33 -2.32 -8.07
N THR A 119 -9.18 -3.20 -8.61
CA THR A 119 -10.37 -3.73 -7.95
C THR A 119 -9.99 -4.45 -6.65
N SER A 120 -10.96 -4.65 -5.75
CA SER A 120 -10.71 -5.24 -4.43
C SER A 120 -10.20 -6.68 -4.49
N ASP A 121 -10.49 -7.41 -5.56
CA ASP A 121 -9.98 -8.74 -5.85
C ASP A 121 -8.63 -8.71 -6.62
N LEU A 122 -8.12 -7.50 -6.91
CA LEU A 122 -6.86 -7.22 -7.61
C LEU A 122 -6.79 -7.76 -9.05
N ASN A 123 -7.91 -8.19 -9.62
CA ASN A 123 -7.94 -8.81 -10.95
C ASN A 123 -8.02 -7.78 -12.09
N CYS A 124 -8.50 -6.57 -11.82
CA CYS A 124 -8.75 -5.56 -12.85
C CYS A 124 -8.24 -4.16 -12.43
N PRO A 125 -7.60 -3.38 -13.32
CA PRO A 125 -7.37 -1.96 -13.09
C PRO A 125 -8.70 -1.19 -12.99
N LYS A 126 -8.81 -0.26 -12.05
CA LYS A 126 -9.97 0.63 -11.88
C LYS A 126 -10.12 1.61 -13.03
N THR A 127 -8.99 2.07 -13.57
CA THR A 127 -8.96 2.89 -14.78
C THR A 127 -8.41 2.04 -15.91
N SER A 128 -9.17 1.92 -16.99
CA SER A 128 -8.67 1.31 -18.23
C SER A 128 -7.45 2.11 -18.69
N ASN A 129 -6.27 1.52 -18.53
CA ASN A 129 -5.02 1.95 -19.18
C ASN A 129 -5.06 1.62 -20.68
N SER A 130 -6.23 1.77 -21.34
CA SER A 130 -6.25 2.07 -22.76
C SER A 130 -5.38 3.29 -22.91
N ARG A 131 -4.14 3.10 -23.42
CA ARG A 131 -3.26 4.18 -23.88
C ARG A 131 -4.19 5.20 -24.48
N LYS A 132 -4.35 6.36 -23.83
CA LYS A 132 -5.24 7.40 -24.38
C LYS A 132 -4.72 7.61 -25.79
N PHE A 133 -5.47 7.12 -26.78
CA PHE A 133 -5.11 7.30 -28.16
C PHE A 133 -5.13 8.81 -28.31
N ASN A 134 -3.95 9.41 -28.40
CA ASN A 134 -3.82 10.85 -28.38
C ASN A 134 -4.29 11.30 -29.76
N LEU A 135 -5.59 11.61 -29.84
CA LEU A 135 -6.27 11.97 -31.07
C LEU A 135 -5.54 13.13 -31.75
N SER A 136 -4.97 14.05 -30.97
CA SER A 136 -4.16 15.17 -31.48
C SER A 136 -2.88 14.70 -32.16
N ILE A 137 -2.16 13.73 -31.59
CA ILE A 137 -0.95 13.16 -32.23
C ILE A 137 -1.33 12.38 -33.49
N PHE A 138 -2.40 11.58 -33.44
CA PHE A 138 -2.85 10.82 -34.60
C PHE A 138 -3.31 11.73 -35.74
N LEU A 139 -4.09 12.77 -35.45
CA LEU A 139 -4.51 13.78 -36.42
C LEU A 139 -3.31 14.51 -37.03
N LEU A 140 -2.33 14.90 -36.23
CA LEU A 140 -1.10 15.53 -36.73
C LEU A 140 -0.32 14.62 -37.68
N VAL A 141 -0.21 13.33 -37.36
CA VAL A 141 0.46 12.33 -38.21
C VAL A 141 -0.30 12.13 -39.52
N MET A 142 -1.64 12.09 -39.47
CA MET A 142 -2.48 11.99 -40.67
C MET A 142 -2.43 13.24 -41.55
N GLU A 143 -2.39 14.45 -40.97
CA GLU A 143 -2.19 15.69 -41.71
C GLU A 143 -0.83 15.73 -42.42
N ILE A 144 0.25 15.32 -41.74
CA ILE A 144 1.59 15.26 -42.33
C ILE A 144 1.63 14.25 -43.49
N LEU A 145 1.01 13.07 -43.32
CA LEU A 145 0.91 12.06 -44.38
C LEU A 145 0.10 12.53 -45.58
N ALA A 146 -0.97 13.31 -45.37
CA ALA A 146 -1.77 13.89 -46.45
C ALA A 146 -1.05 14.97 -47.27
N ILE A 147 0.00 15.58 -46.72
CA ILE A 147 0.84 16.57 -47.42
C ILE A 147 1.96 15.88 -48.24
N LEU A 148 2.26 14.61 -47.95
CA LEU A 148 3.36 13.84 -48.55
C LEU A 148 2.92 12.92 -49.70
N ILE A 149 1.63 12.89 -50.06
CA ILE A 149 1.03 12.14 -51.18
C ILE A 149 0.44 13.14 -52.17
#